data_AF-A0A7S2KCP8-F1
#
_entry.id   AF-A0A7S2KCP8-F1
#
_cell.length_a   1.000
_cell.length_b   1.000
_cell.length_c   1.000
_cell.angle_alpha   90.00
_cell.angle_beta   90.00
_cell.angle_gamma   90.00
#
_symmetry.space_group_name_H-M   'P 1'
#
loop_
_entity.id
_entity.type
_entity.pdbx_description
1 polymer ?
#
loop_
_entity_poly.entity_id
_entity_poly.type
_entity_poly.pdbx_seq_one_letter_code
_entity_poly.pdbx_strand_id
1 'polypeptide(L)'
;VFSGAFSSLNDKLREKKKHEASAFGFASEMDGKAAFDATDAEMMSFLHDAGTDELVKAGMEPEFVGRIPVRVALGALTEDDLFKILDEAEGGAGRQLVQDFRRYGISLRFTE
;
A
#
# COMPACT_ATOMS: atom_id res chain seq x y z
N VAL A 1 13.47 13.75 -1.37
CA VAL A 1 12.66 12.51 -1.15
C VAL A 1 11.83 12.32 -2.40
N PHE A 2 11.84 11.13 -2.97
CA PHE A 2 11.01 10.78 -4.12
C PHE A 2 9.98 9.76 -3.67
N SER A 3 8.77 9.84 -4.20
CA SER A 3 7.66 8.92 -3.91
C SER A 3 6.87 8.65 -5.18
N GLY A 4 6.22 7.49 -5.23
CA GLY A 4 5.37 7.08 -6.34
C GLY A 4 4.47 5.92 -5.95
N ALA A 5 3.42 5.72 -6.73
CA ALA A 5 2.56 4.54 -6.62
C ALA A 5 2.98 3.53 -7.69
N PHE A 6 3.39 2.34 -7.26
CA PHE A 6 3.96 1.31 -8.14
C PHE A 6 3.01 0.11 -8.27
N SER A 7 1.88 0.30 -8.96
CA SER A 7 0.88 -0.75 -9.16
C SER A 7 1.45 -1.99 -9.86
N SER A 8 2.28 -1.79 -10.89
CA SER A 8 2.91 -2.88 -11.66
C SER A 8 3.97 -3.67 -10.88
N LEU A 9 4.49 -3.12 -9.77
CA LEU A 9 5.44 -3.79 -8.89
C LEU A 9 4.74 -4.86 -8.05
N ASN A 10 3.51 -4.59 -7.59
CA ASN A 10 2.71 -5.54 -6.82
C ASN A 10 2.43 -6.83 -7.61
N ASP A 11 2.06 -6.68 -8.89
CA ASP A 11 1.79 -7.84 -9.76
C ASP A 11 3.03 -8.72 -9.93
N LYS A 12 4.19 -8.11 -10.17
CA LYS A 12 5.47 -8.81 -10.34
C LYS A 12 5.95 -9.51 -9.08
N LEU A 13 5.76 -8.89 -7.91
CA LEU A 13 6.05 -9.50 -6.62
C LEU A 13 5.15 -10.71 -6.35
N ARG A 14 3.86 -10.60 -6.71
CA ARG A 14 2.91 -11.72 -6.59
C ARG A 14 3.29 -12.89 -7.50
N GLU A 15 3.66 -12.62 -8.75
CA GLU A 15 4.16 -13.65 -9.66
C GLU A 15 5.40 -14.35 -9.10
N LYS A 16 6.38 -13.59 -8.59
CA LYS A 16 7.59 -14.16 -7.96
C LYS A 16 7.25 -15.11 -6.82
N LYS A 17 6.41 -14.68 -5.87
CA LYS A 17 6.00 -15.55 -4.74
C LYS A 17 5.22 -16.78 -5.19
N LYS A 18 4.36 -16.66 -6.21
CA LYS A 18 3.69 -17.82 -6.83
C LYS A 18 4.69 -18.80 -7.42
N HIS A 19 5.70 -18.31 -8.15
CA HIS A 19 6.75 -19.13 -8.73
C HIS A 19 7.61 -19.82 -7.67
N GLU A 20 7.99 -19.13 -6.59
CA GLU A 20 8.73 -19.71 -5.46
C GLU A 20 7.92 -20.82 -4.76
N ALA A 21 6.62 -20.58 -4.52
CA ALA A 21 5.73 -21.59 -3.95
C ALA A 21 5.56 -22.82 -4.86
N SER A 22 5.51 -22.61 -6.18
CA SER A 22 5.34 -23.69 -7.17
C SER A 22 6.64 -24.48 -7.38
N ALA A 23 7.81 -23.85 -7.29
CA ALA A 23 9.12 -24.49 -7.42
C ALA A 23 9.42 -25.47 -6.27
N PHE A 24 8.77 -25.29 -5.12
CA PHE A 24 8.83 -26.19 -3.97
C PHE A 24 7.81 -27.35 -4.04
N GLY A 25 6.94 -27.35 -5.06
CA GLY A 25 5.69 -28.10 -5.14
C GLY A 25 5.76 -29.50 -5.75
N PHE A 26 6.58 -30.39 -5.21
CA PHE A 26 6.27 -31.84 -5.25
C PHE A 26 5.47 -32.30 -4.01
N ALA A 27 5.12 -31.40 -3.07
CA ALA A 27 4.53 -31.79 -1.77
C ALA A 27 3.35 -30.94 -1.24
N SER A 28 2.80 -29.95 -1.97
CA SER A 28 1.76 -29.06 -1.39
C SER A 28 0.60 -28.78 -2.34
N GLU A 29 -0.07 -29.84 -2.80
CA GLU A 29 -1.36 -29.72 -3.49
C GLU A 29 -2.54 -29.43 -2.55
N MET A 30 -2.33 -29.36 -1.22
CA MET A 30 -3.42 -29.28 -0.23
C MET A 30 -3.66 -27.88 0.39
N ASP A 31 -2.71 -26.93 0.34
CA ASP A 31 -2.88 -25.58 0.94
C ASP A 31 -3.08 -24.44 -0.08
N GLY A 32 -2.98 -24.73 -1.37
CA GLY A 32 -2.93 -23.76 -2.46
C GLY A 32 -4.24 -23.02 -2.80
N LYS A 33 -5.27 -23.04 -1.94
CA LYS A 33 -6.50 -22.25 -2.16
C LYS A 33 -6.68 -21.08 -1.19
N ALA A 34 -6.04 -21.11 -0.02
CA ALA A 34 -6.17 -20.04 0.98
C ALA A 34 -5.19 -18.87 0.75
N ALA A 35 -4.01 -19.13 0.16
CA ALA A 35 -2.97 -18.10 -0.06
C ALA A 35 -3.14 -17.27 -1.34
N PHE A 36 -4.19 -17.50 -2.13
CA PHE A 36 -4.34 -16.93 -3.47
C PHE A 36 -5.25 -15.71 -3.53
N ASP A 37 -6.03 -15.45 -2.49
CA ASP A 37 -6.92 -14.29 -2.36
C ASP A 37 -6.32 -13.28 -1.37
N ALA A 38 -5.09 -12.87 -1.67
CA ALA A 38 -4.39 -11.91 -0.83
C ALA A 38 -5.14 -10.58 -0.83
N THR A 39 -5.61 -10.16 0.35
CA THR A 39 -6.26 -8.86 0.51
C THR A 39 -5.29 -7.73 0.17
N ASP A 40 -5.79 -6.53 -0.15
CA ASP A 40 -4.94 -5.36 -0.47
C ASP A 40 -3.90 -5.07 0.63
N ALA A 41 -4.22 -5.40 1.88
CA ALA A 41 -3.31 -5.31 3.02
C ALA A 41 -2.12 -6.28 2.91
N GLU A 42 -2.36 -7.53 2.52
CA GLU A 42 -1.31 -8.54 2.29
C GLU A 42 -0.47 -8.20 1.05
N MET A 43 -1.11 -7.61 0.02
CA MET A 43 -0.43 -7.15 -1.19
C MET A 43 0.56 -6.01 -0.90
N MET A 44 0.20 -5.05 -0.04
CA MET A 44 1.10 -3.98 0.39
C MET A 44 2.23 -4.48 1.30
N SER A 45 2.05 -5.61 2.01
CA SER A 45 3.13 -6.23 2.80
C SER A 45 4.31 -6.67 1.92
N PHE A 46 4.03 -7.09 0.68
CA PHE A 46 5.06 -7.55 -0.25
C PHE A 46 5.96 -6.43 -0.77
N LEU A 47 5.50 -5.17 -0.71
CA LEU A 47 6.34 -4.02 -1.07
C LEU A 47 7.56 -3.88 -0.16
N HIS A 48 7.49 -4.37 1.08
CA HIS A 48 8.63 -4.38 1.99
C HIS A 48 9.74 -5.35 1.51
N ASP A 49 9.37 -6.40 0.76
CA ASP A 49 10.30 -7.39 0.23
C ASP A 49 10.86 -7.00 -1.16
N ALA A 50 10.51 -5.81 -1.67
CA ALA A 50 10.90 -5.38 -3.01
C ALA A 50 12.41 -5.11 -3.12
N GLY A 51 13.09 -5.93 -3.91
CA GLY A 51 14.50 -5.79 -4.23
C GLY A 51 14.75 -4.83 -5.39
N THR A 52 16.05 -4.64 -5.70
CA THR A 52 16.47 -3.85 -6.86
C THR A 52 15.99 -4.46 -8.18
N ASP A 53 16.02 -5.78 -8.31
CA ASP A 53 15.63 -6.48 -9.53
C ASP A 53 14.15 -6.29 -9.85
N GLU A 54 13.29 -6.31 -8.84
CA GLU A 54 11.85 -6.09 -9.02
C GLU A 54 11.53 -4.66 -9.43
N LEU A 55 12.24 -3.66 -8.89
CA LEU A 55 12.11 -2.26 -9.30
C LEU A 55 12.58 -2.04 -10.74
N VAL A 56 13.69 -2.66 -11.13
CA VAL A 56 14.19 -2.61 -12.52
C VAL A 56 13.19 -3.30 -13.46
N LYS A 57 12.71 -4.49 -13.10
CA LYS A 57 11.66 -5.19 -13.87
C LYS A 57 10.39 -4.35 -13.95
N ALA A 58 10.03 -3.59 -12.91
CA ALA A 58 8.88 -2.68 -12.90
C ALA A 58 9.05 -1.47 -13.84
N GLY A 59 10.25 -1.23 -14.37
CA GLY A 59 10.54 -0.20 -15.36
C GLY A 59 11.44 0.93 -14.87
N MET A 60 12.04 0.79 -13.68
CA MET A 60 13.02 1.78 -13.20
C MET A 60 14.40 1.56 -13.80
N GLU A 61 15.11 2.66 -14.08
CA GLU A 61 16.50 2.59 -14.54
C GLU A 61 17.45 2.05 -13.44
N PRO A 62 18.30 1.05 -13.72
CA PRO A 62 19.17 0.42 -12.73
C PRO A 62 20.10 1.39 -12.01
N GLU A 63 20.70 2.34 -12.74
CA GLU A 63 21.57 3.36 -12.15
C GLU A 63 20.83 4.27 -11.18
N PHE A 64 19.54 4.53 -11.46
CA PHE A 64 18.70 5.35 -10.60
C PHE A 64 18.37 4.60 -9.31
N VAL A 65 17.97 3.34 -9.40
CA VAL A 65 17.67 2.48 -8.24
C VAL A 65 18.90 2.28 -7.36
N GLY A 66 20.10 2.20 -7.95
CA GLY A 66 21.38 2.11 -7.23
C GLY A 66 21.74 3.35 -6.42
N ARG A 67 21.20 4.52 -6.76
CA ARG A 67 21.42 5.79 -6.03
C ARG A 67 20.43 6.01 -4.88
N ILE A 68 19.48 5.09 -4.66
CA ILE A 68 18.43 5.20 -3.63
C ILE A 68 18.63 4.08 -2.60
N PRO A 69 19.52 4.27 -1.60
CA PRO A 69 19.87 3.24 -0.62
C PRO A 69 18.81 3.06 0.48
N VAL A 70 17.98 4.06 0.73
CA VAL A 70 16.91 4.00 1.73
C VAL A 70 15.58 3.93 1.01
N ARG A 71 14.80 2.89 1.31
CA ARG A 71 13.49 2.61 0.71
C ARG A 71 12.48 2.39 1.82
N VAL A 72 11.28 2.94 1.66
CA VAL A 72 10.18 2.81 2.62
C VAL A 72 8.94 2.44 1.84
N ALA A 73 8.26 1.38 2.27
CA ALA A 73 6.94 0.99 1.77
C ALA A 73 5.88 1.51 2.73
N LEU A 74 4.78 2.05 2.19
CA LEU A 74 3.62 2.47 2.98
C LEU A 74 2.57 1.36 2.93
N GLY A 75 1.96 1.09 4.09
CA GLY A 75 0.84 0.16 4.20
C GLY A 75 -0.44 0.72 3.58
N ALA A 76 -1.39 -0.17 3.28
CA ALA A 76 -2.74 0.23 2.94
C ALA A 76 -3.42 0.90 4.15
N LEU A 77 -4.26 1.89 3.88
CA LEU A 77 -5.08 2.53 4.92
C LEU A 77 -6.19 1.57 5.33
N THR A 78 -6.35 1.37 6.64
CA THR A 78 -7.51 0.70 7.21
C THR A 78 -8.66 1.70 7.42
N GLU A 79 -9.84 1.20 7.74
CA GLU A 79 -10.99 2.03 8.12
C GLU A 79 -10.67 2.91 9.33
N ASP A 80 -10.01 2.34 10.35
CA ASP A 80 -9.58 3.07 11.54
C ASP A 80 -8.56 4.18 11.20
N ASP A 81 -7.66 3.93 10.24
CA ASP A 81 -6.72 4.95 9.78
C ASP A 81 -7.44 6.10 9.07
N LEU A 82 -8.43 5.79 8.22
CA LEU A 82 -9.25 6.79 7.55
C LEU A 82 -10.05 7.63 8.55
N PHE A 83 -10.64 6.99 9.57
CA PHE A 83 -11.33 7.69 10.65
C PHE A 83 -10.40 8.67 11.37
N LYS A 84 -9.21 8.22 11.77
CA LYS A 84 -8.18 9.07 12.41
C LYS A 84 -7.75 10.22 11.50
N ILE A 85 -7.57 9.97 10.20
CA ILE A 85 -7.23 11.02 9.23
C ILE A 85 -8.34 12.08 9.15
N LEU A 86 -9.61 11.67 9.20
CA LEU A 86 -10.74 12.59 9.13
C LEU A 86 -10.90 13.43 10.40
N ASP A 87 -10.67 12.84 11.57
CA ASP A 87 -10.91 13.47 12.88
C ASP A 87 -9.69 14.23 13.44
N GLU A 88 -8.52 13.61 13.40
CA GLU A 88 -7.34 14.08 14.12
C GLU A 88 -6.39 14.93 13.25
N ALA A 89 -6.32 14.66 11.95
CA ALA A 89 -5.32 15.28 11.08
C ALA A 89 -5.45 16.81 11.03
N GLU A 90 -4.30 17.49 11.07
CA GLU A 90 -4.25 18.91 10.81
C GLU A 90 -4.66 19.17 9.35
N GLY A 91 -5.77 19.88 9.17
CA GLY A 91 -6.36 20.05 7.84
C GLY A 91 -7.09 18.82 7.29
N GLY A 92 -7.48 17.85 8.13
CA GLY A 92 -8.35 16.75 7.71
C GLY A 92 -9.67 17.24 7.11
N ALA A 93 -10.22 16.49 6.16
CA ALA A 93 -11.41 16.90 5.40
C ALA A 93 -12.63 17.15 6.31
N GLY A 94 -12.77 16.40 7.42
CA GLY A 94 -13.82 16.62 8.41
C GLY A 94 -13.74 18.01 9.06
N ARG A 95 -12.54 18.41 9.49
CA ARG A 95 -12.31 19.75 10.05
C ARG A 95 -12.53 20.86 9.03
N GLN A 96 -12.09 20.65 7.78
CA GLN A 96 -12.32 21.62 6.71
C GLN A 96 -13.82 21.83 6.49
N LEU A 97 -14.62 20.75 6.45
CA LEU A 97 -16.07 20.86 6.27
C LEU A 97 -16.75 21.62 7.42
N VAL A 98 -16.37 21.34 8.67
CA VAL A 98 -16.90 22.09 9.83
C VAL A 98 -16.56 23.58 9.73
N GLN A 99 -15.34 23.92 9.31
CA GLN A 99 -14.93 25.31 9.12
C GLN A 99 -15.69 25.99 7.98
N ASP A 100 -15.89 25.30 6.87
CA ASP A 100 -16.63 25.83 5.72
C ASP A 100 -18.10 26.13 6.09
N PHE A 101 -18.79 25.22 6.78
CA PHE A 101 -20.16 25.45 7.26
C PHE A 101 -20.24 26.58 8.28
N ARG A 102 -19.24 26.72 9.15
CA ARG A 102 -19.17 27.81 10.12
C ARG A 102 -19.12 29.18 9.45
N ARG A 103 -18.53 29.31 8.25
CA ARG A 103 -18.53 30.57 7.47
C ARG A 103 -19.94 31.01 7.05
N TYR A 104 -20.88 30.07 6.93
CA TYR A 104 -22.28 30.33 6.65
C TYR A 104 -23.14 30.44 7.92
N GLY A 105 -22.53 30.46 9.11
CA GLY A 105 -23.23 30.51 10.39
C GLY A 105 -23.89 29.18 10.78
N ILE A 106 -23.55 28.07 10.10
CA ILE A 106 -24.11 26.74 10.39
C ILE A 106 -23.16 25.98 11.31
N SER A 107 -23.71 25.40 12.38
CA SER A 107 -22.96 24.52 13.28
C SER A 107 -23.05 23.06 12.81
N LEU A 108 -21.95 22.51 12.31
CA LEU A 108 -21.83 21.10 11.93
C LEU A 108 -21.09 20.31 13.03
N ARG A 109 -21.57 19.11 13.34
CA ARG A 109 -20.92 18.16 14.27
C ARG A 109 -20.98 16.76 13.65
N PHE A 110 -19.85 16.07 13.64
CA PHE A 110 -19.78 14.65 13.33
C PHE A 110 -19.96 13.84 14.62
N THR A 111 -20.65 12.72 14.50
CA THR A 111 -20.69 11.67 15.54
C THR A 111 -19.65 10.60 15.19
N GLU A 112 -19.27 9.82 16.20
CA GLU A 112 -18.54 8.56 15.99
C GLU A 112 -19.33 7.61 15.08
#